data_AF-A0A1H8IJA1-F1
#
_entry.id   AF-A0A1H8IJA1-F1
#
_cell.length_a   1.000
_cell.length_b   1.000
_cell.length_c   1.000
_cell.angle_alpha   90.00
_cell.angle_beta   90.00
_cell.angle_gamma   90.00
#
_symmetry.space_group_name_H-M   'P 1'
#
loop_
_entity.id
_entity.type
_entity.pdbx_description
1 polymer ?
#
loop_
_entity_poly.entity_id
_entity_poly.type
_entity_poly.pdbx_seq_one_letter_code
_entity_poly.pdbx_strand_id
1 'polypeptide(L)' 'MTKHYQRFMYMAILQSILLLTFLLSMILLYQISVVTISVIIILLIGIGMNIILYLYFRKIATLKKE' A
#
# COMPACT_ATOMS: atom_id res chain seq x y z
N MET A 1 -7.73 12.74 -17.51
CA MET A 1 -6.39 12.33 -17.02
C MET A 1 -6.22 12.40 -15.50
N THR A 2 -7.02 13.20 -14.76
CA THR A 2 -6.91 13.40 -13.29
C THR A 2 -7.34 12.22 -12.40
N LYS A 3 -7.96 11.16 -12.94
CA LYS A 3 -8.46 10.02 -12.14
C LYS A 3 -7.48 8.85 -12.00
N HIS A 4 -6.40 8.80 -12.77
CA HIS A 4 -5.54 7.61 -12.81
C HIS A 4 -4.57 7.51 -11.62
N TYR A 5 -4.03 8.63 -11.13
CA TYR A 5 -3.10 8.58 -9.98
C TYR A 5 -3.83 8.25 -8.67
N GLN A 6 -5.12 8.58 -8.54
CA GLN A 6 -5.95 8.17 -7.40
C GLN A 6 -6.01 6.64 -7.25
N ARG A 7 -5.87 5.88 -8.34
CA ARG A 7 -5.84 4.41 -8.30
C ARG A 7 -4.69 3.88 -7.44
N PHE A 8 -3.53 4.55 -7.43
CA PHE A 8 -2.41 4.16 -6.57
C PHE A 8 -2.75 4.35 -5.09
N MET A 9 -3.49 5.42 -4.76
CA MET A 9 -3.97 5.65 -3.40
C MET A 9 -4.99 4.59 -2.98
N TYR A 10 -5.93 4.23 -3.87
CA TYR A 10 -6.88 3.14 -3.60
C TYR A 10 -6.17 1.78 -3.43
N MET A 11 -5.15 1.49 -4.24
CA MET A 11 -4.33 0.28 -4.09
C MET A 11 -3.54 0.27 -2.78
N ALA A 12 -2.99 1.40 -2.35
CA ALA A 12 -2.33 1.53 -1.05
C ALA A 12 -3.30 1.27 0.11
N ILE A 13 -4.49 1.85 0.06
CA ILE A 13 -5.54 1.62 1.07
C ILE A 13 -5.93 0.14 1.11
N LEU A 14 -6.13 -0.49 -0.06
CA LEU A 14 -6.45 -1.91 -0.14
C LEU A 14 -5.34 -2.78 0.48
N GLN A 15 -4.07 -2.47 0.19
CA GLN A 15 -2.93 -3.18 0.79
C GLN A 15 -2.83 -2.96 2.30
N SER A 16 -3.16 -1.78 2.80
CA SER A 16 -3.24 -1.52 4.25
C SER A 16 -4.36 -2.31 4.93
N ILE A 17 -5.52 -2.45 4.28
CA ILE A 17 -6.62 -3.31 4.77
C ILE A 17 -6.19 -4.78 4.79
N LEU A 18 -5.51 -5.24 3.73
CA LEU A 18 -4.94 -6.59 3.68
C LEU A 18 -3.91 -6.83 4.78
N LEU A 19 -3.03 -5.86 5.04
CA LEU A 19 -2.06 -5.93 6.13
C LEU A 19 -2.77 -6.01 7.49
N LEU A 20 -3.78 -5.16 7.72
CA LEU A 20 -4.53 -5.15 8.97
C LEU A 20 -5.28 -6.47 9.20
N THR A 21 -5.97 -6.98 8.18
CA THR A 21 -6.69 -8.27 8.27
C THR A 21 -5.72 -9.43 8.51
N PHE A 22 -4.58 -9.45 7.81
CA PHE A 22 -3.52 -10.44 8.03
C PHE A 22 -2.96 -10.40 9.46
N LEU A 23 -2.69 -9.21 10.00
CA LEU A 23 -2.21 -9.03 11.38
C LEU A 23 -3.25 -9.49 12.41
N LEU A 24 -4.53 -9.21 12.19
CA LEU A 24 -5.62 -9.70 13.05
C LEU A 24 -5.70 -11.23 13.04
N SER A 25 -5.64 -11.86 11.85
CA SER A 25 -5.62 -13.32 11.73
C SER A 25 -4.40 -13.93 12.42
N MET A 26 -3.24 -13.27 12.34
CA MET A 26 -1.99 -13.68 13.00
C MET A 26 -2.11 -13.72 14.53
N ILE A 27 -2.73 -12.68 15.12
CA ILE A 27 -2.96 -12.60 16.57
C ILE A 27 -3.95 -13.70 17.00
N LEU A 28 -5.03 -13.91 16.25
CA LEU A 28 -6.02 -14.95 16.54
C LEU A 28 -5.44 -16.37 16.50
N LEU A 29 -4.49 -16.62 15.61
CA LEU A 29 -3.89 -17.95 15.40
C LEU A 29 -2.56 -18.16 16.14
N TYR A 30 -1.99 -17.12 16.78
CA TYR A 30 -0.67 -17.17 17.44
C TYR A 30 0.48 -17.72 16.55
N GLN A 31 0.42 -17.52 15.23
CA GLN A 31 1.39 -18.11 14.28
C GLN A 31 2.46 -17.13 13.82
N ILE A 32 3.47 -16.85 14.63
CA ILE A 32 4.62 -16.05 14.18
C ILE A 32 5.67 -16.97 13.54
N SER A 33 5.78 -16.88 12.21
CA SER A 33 6.76 -17.63 11.41
C SER A 33 7.63 -16.68 10.57
N VAL A 34 8.75 -17.19 10.03
CA VAL A 34 9.57 -16.44 9.07
C VAL A 34 8.74 -16.00 7.86
N VAL A 35 7.84 -16.87 7.38
CA VAL A 35 6.93 -16.57 6.26
C VAL A 35 6.01 -15.40 6.59
N THR A 36 5.47 -15.37 7.82
CA THR A 36 4.65 -14.26 8.32
C THR A 36 5.38 -12.93 8.21
N ILE A 37 6.62 -12.89 8.70
CA ILE A 37 7.44 -11.68 8.74
C ILE A 37 7.75 -11.22 7.31
N SER A 38 8.07 -12.14 6.40
CA SER A 38 8.28 -11.83 4.99
C SER A 38 7.04 -11.24 4.33
N VAL A 39 5.85 -11.77 4.61
CA VAL A 39 4.57 -11.24 4.08
C VAL A 39 4.33 -9.81 4.57
N ILE A 40 4.58 -9.53 5.85
CA ILE A 40 4.44 -8.16 6.42
C ILE A 40 5.39 -7.19 5.70
N ILE A 41 6.66 -7.57 5.51
CA ILE A 41 7.65 -6.73 4.84
C ILE A 41 7.24 -6.44 3.40
N ILE A 42 6.81 -7.46 2.64
CA ILE A 42 6.36 -7.30 1.25
C ILE A 42 5.15 -6.36 1.17
N LEU A 43 4.18 -6.51 2.08
CA LEU A 43 3.00 -5.64 2.13
C LEU A 43 3.38 -4.19 2.44
N LEU A 44 4.28 -3.96 3.39
CA LEU A 44 4.78 -2.62 3.73
C LEU A 44 5.51 -1.96 2.56
N ILE A 45 6.36 -2.71 1.83
CA ILE A 45 7.03 -2.23 0.62
C ILE A 45 5.99 -1.86 -0.44
N GLY A 46 4.98 -2.71 -0.66
CA GLY A 46 3.90 -2.45 -1.60
C GLY A 46 3.15 -1.15 -1.30
N ILE A 47 2.77 -0.95 -0.02
CA ILE A 47 2.09 0.27 0.43
C ILE A 47 2.99 1.49 0.18
N GLY A 48 4.27 1.40 0.56
CA GLY A 48 5.25 2.47 0.35
C GLY A 48 5.39 2.85 -1.12
N MET A 49 5.55 1.87 -2.01
CA MET A 49 5.66 2.12 -3.45
C MET A 49 4.40 2.79 -4.01
N ASN A 50 3.21 2.31 -3.63
CA ASN A 50 1.95 2.90 -4.11
C ASN A 50 1.78 4.36 -3.64
N ILE A 51 2.20 4.68 -2.42
CA ILE A 51 2.21 6.06 -1.91
C ILE A 51 3.21 6.93 -2.68
N ILE A 52 4.43 6.44 -2.93
CA ILE A 52 5.45 7.16 -3.71
C ILE A 52 4.94 7.45 -5.12
N LEU A 53 4.36 6.45 -5.80
CA LEU A 53 3.78 6.62 -7.13
C LEU A 53 2.62 7.62 -7.13
N TYR A 54 1.74 7.56 -6.12
CA TYR A 54 0.67 8.54 -5.95
C TYR A 54 1.22 9.97 -5.87
N LEU A 55 2.22 10.21 -5.01
CA LEU A 55 2.83 11.53 -4.85
C LEU A 55 3.56 11.99 -6.11
N TYR A 56 4.29 11.10 -6.78
CA TYR A 56 5.01 11.38 -8.02
C TYR A 56 4.06 11.82 -9.13
N PHE A 57 3.02 11.04 -9.42
CA PHE A 57 2.05 11.37 -10.46
C PHE A 57 1.17 12.56 -10.09
N ARG A 58 0.85 12.75 -8.80
CA ARG A 58 0.15 13.96 -8.33
C ARG A 58 1.00 15.20 -8.63
N LYS A 59 2.30 15.18 -8.33
CA LYS A 59 3.21 16.30 -8.60
C LYS A 59 3.27 16.65 -10.08
N ILE A 60 3.40 15.64 -10.96
CA ILE A 60 3.38 15.83 -12.42
C ILE A 60 2.05 16.45 -12.89
N ALA A 61 0.92 15.96 -12.37
CA ALA A 61 -0.40 16.46 -12.76
C ALA A 61 -0.63 17.92 -12.33
N THR A 62 -0.05 18.35 -11.20
CA THR A 62 -0.10 19.75 -10.75
C THR A 62 0.80 20.65 -11.61
N LEU A 63 2.04 20.23 -11.89
CA LEU A 63 2.99 20.99 -12.70
C LEU A 63 2.55 21.20 -14.15
N LYS A 64 1.71 20.31 -14.69
CA LYS A 64 1.17 20.43 -16.06
C LYS A 64 -0.06 21.34 -16.16
N LYS A 65 -0.56 21.85 -15.03
CA LYS A 65 -1.71 22.77 -14.97
C LYS A 65 -1.30 24.24 -14.81
N GLU A 66 -0.05 24.50 -14.45
CA GLU A 66 0.61 25.81 -14.58
C GLU A 66 1.16 25.97 -16.01
#